data_AF-A0A482ZUY1-F1
#
_entry.id   AF-A0A482ZUY1-F1
#
_cell.length_a   1.000
_cell.length_b   1.000
_cell.length_c   1.000
_cell.angle_alpha   90.00
_cell.angle_beta   90.00
_cell.angle_gamma   90.00
#
_symmetry.space_group_name_H-M   'P 1'
#
loop_
_entity.id
_entity.type
_entity.pdbx_description
1 polymer ?
#
loop_
_entity_poly.entity_id
_entity_poly.type
_entity_poly.pdbx_seq_one_letter_code
_entity_poly.pdbx_strand_id
1 'polypeptide(L)'
;MLKKFYVLYPKDKRIKNALNAIKILSDDSQRTAAHITVRGPYSNRLAQLQVDTYSDDIADTLLHFSKVGNFFDYGQNTVFFKCDDNHNLRKIWNKRGYKDFKPHITLYDGTDKNFALKLFDKLKQGFQPFDCKVDKLSYLEPKPSDGDEMEFYRHRLKQEFFNFEYFKDVLNIDLDKEKIKAIDESHKLDYISKLNTQLYKKVSV
;
A
#
# COMPACT_ATOMS: atom_id res chain seq x y z
N MET A 1 3.99 1.30 -24.80
CA MET A 1 3.67 -0.04 -24.27
C MET A 1 3.53 0.03 -22.76
N LEU A 2 2.41 -0.43 -22.18
CA LEU A 2 2.18 -0.38 -20.73
C LEU A 2 3.11 -1.36 -20.00
N LYS A 3 3.88 -0.81 -19.04
CA LYS A 3 4.77 -1.57 -18.17
C LYS A 3 3.95 -2.40 -17.17
N LYS A 4 4.34 -3.66 -16.99
CA LYS A 4 3.62 -4.64 -16.18
C LYS A 4 4.37 -4.92 -14.88
N PHE A 5 3.64 -4.95 -13.77
CA PHE A 5 4.20 -5.19 -12.44
C PHE A 5 3.47 -6.33 -11.74
N TYR A 6 4.16 -6.95 -10.78
CA TYR A 6 3.57 -7.93 -9.88
C TYR A 6 3.84 -7.51 -8.45
N VAL A 7 2.83 -7.73 -7.62
CA VAL A 7 2.75 -7.21 -6.25
C VAL A 7 2.32 -8.31 -5.29
N LEU A 8 2.57 -8.04 -4.00
CA LEU A 8 2.05 -8.82 -2.89
C LEU A 8 1.07 -7.97 -2.09
N TYR A 9 -0.06 -8.54 -1.73
CA TYR A 9 -1.04 -7.91 -0.84
C TYR A 9 -0.94 -8.50 0.57
N PRO A 10 -1.23 -7.70 1.61
CA PRO A 10 -1.50 -8.22 2.96
C PRO A 10 -2.63 -9.25 2.93
N LYS A 11 -2.40 -10.44 3.49
CA LYS A 11 -3.41 -11.52 3.59
C LYS A 11 -4.40 -11.29 4.72
N ASP A 12 -3.93 -10.73 5.84
CA ASP A 12 -4.78 -10.38 6.98
C ASP A 12 -5.72 -9.22 6.61
N LYS A 13 -7.03 -9.45 6.69
CA LYS A 13 -8.06 -8.48 6.29
C LYS A 13 -8.01 -7.19 7.12
N ARG A 14 -7.71 -7.28 8.42
CA ARG A 14 -7.62 -6.11 9.30
C ARG A 14 -6.41 -5.25 8.93
N ILE A 15 -5.23 -5.87 8.74
CA ILE A 15 -4.03 -5.16 8.29
C ILE A 15 -4.25 -4.54 6.91
N LYS A 16 -4.83 -5.30 5.97
CA LYS A 16 -5.17 -4.82 4.63
C LYS A 16 -6.08 -3.59 4.69
N ASN A 17 -7.16 -3.65 5.48
CA ASN A 17 -8.10 -2.55 5.63
C ASN A 17 -7.45 -1.31 6.25
N ALA A 18 -6.64 -1.49 7.30
CA ALA A 18 -5.92 -0.39 7.93
C ALA A 18 -4.95 0.29 6.96
N LEU A 19 -4.15 -0.48 6.22
CA LEU A 19 -3.21 0.06 5.23
C LEU A 19 -3.93 0.79 4.09
N ASN A 20 -5.03 0.22 3.58
CA ASN A 20 -5.84 0.84 2.54
C ASN A 20 -6.48 2.15 3.04
N ALA A 21 -7.05 2.15 4.24
CA ALA A 21 -7.65 3.32 4.86
C ALA A 21 -6.63 4.47 5.04
N ILE A 22 -5.42 4.15 5.54
CA ILE A 22 -4.32 5.12 5.64
C ILE A 22 -3.95 5.66 4.26
N LYS A 23 -3.79 4.77 3.27
CA LYS A 23 -3.38 5.12 1.91
C LYS A 23 -4.38 6.08 1.24
N ILE A 24 -5.69 5.84 1.35
CA ILE A 24 -6.70 6.70 0.71
C ILE A 24 -6.93 8.02 1.45
N LEU A 25 -6.74 8.06 2.77
CA LEU A 25 -6.72 9.33 3.51
C LEU A 25 -5.48 10.17 3.19
N SER A 26 -4.35 9.51 2.89
CA SER A 26 -3.11 10.18 2.52
C SER A 26 -3.21 10.78 1.11
N ASP A 27 -3.86 10.09 0.19
CA ASP A 27 -4.10 10.57 -1.16
C ASP A 27 -5.38 9.92 -1.69
N ASP A 28 -6.41 10.71 -1.92
CA ASP A 28 -7.69 10.18 -2.40
C ASP A 28 -7.61 9.79 -3.89
N SER A 29 -6.55 10.18 -4.62
CA SER A 29 -6.36 9.79 -6.01
C SER A 29 -5.80 8.37 -6.21
N GLN A 30 -5.52 7.67 -5.10
CA GLN A 30 -4.97 6.32 -5.07
C GLN A 30 -5.85 5.31 -5.83
N ARG A 31 -5.19 4.39 -6.53
CA ARG A 31 -5.82 3.47 -7.50
C ARG A 31 -5.57 2.00 -7.20
N THR A 32 -4.78 1.72 -6.18
CA THR A 32 -4.35 0.37 -5.85
C THR A 32 -4.49 0.21 -4.35
N ALA A 33 -4.85 -0.98 -3.91
CA ALA A 33 -4.69 -1.35 -2.51
C ALA A 33 -3.22 -1.21 -2.10
N ALA A 34 -2.98 -1.03 -0.81
CA ALA A 34 -1.65 -1.11 -0.23
C ALA A 34 -1.00 -2.47 -0.56
N HIS A 35 0.21 -2.41 -1.10
CA HIS A 35 0.91 -3.57 -1.65
C HIS A 35 2.41 -3.39 -1.61
N ILE A 36 3.15 -4.50 -1.77
CA ILE A 36 4.59 -4.50 -2.04
C ILE A 36 4.80 -4.81 -3.50
N THR A 37 5.34 -3.87 -4.27
CA THR A 37 5.81 -4.18 -5.63
C THR A 37 7.07 -5.03 -5.54
N VAL A 38 7.07 -6.19 -6.17
CA VAL A 38 8.17 -7.18 -6.09
C VAL A 38 8.80 -7.47 -7.43
N ARG A 39 8.05 -7.38 -8.53
CA ARG A 39 8.58 -7.66 -9.88
C ARG A 39 8.09 -6.65 -10.91
N GLY A 40 8.96 -6.37 -11.88
CA GLY A 40 8.68 -5.48 -13.01
C GLY A 40 9.66 -4.31 -13.09
N PRO A 41 9.58 -3.48 -14.13
CA PRO A 41 8.62 -3.54 -15.21
C PRO A 41 8.90 -4.69 -16.20
N TYR A 42 7.84 -5.35 -16.67
CA TYR A 42 7.87 -6.28 -17.82
C TYR A 42 7.19 -5.68 -19.04
N SER A 43 7.64 -6.09 -20.23
CA SER A 43 6.95 -5.84 -21.49
C SER A 43 5.69 -6.69 -21.62
N ASN A 44 5.75 -7.96 -21.19
CA ASN A 44 4.66 -8.94 -21.26
C ASN A 44 4.29 -9.47 -19.87
N ARG A 45 3.07 -10.01 -19.73
CA ARG A 45 2.69 -10.75 -18.51
C ARG A 45 3.60 -11.98 -18.41
N LEU A 46 3.97 -12.36 -17.19
CA LEU A 46 4.64 -13.63 -16.92
C LEU A 46 3.70 -14.77 -17.30
N ALA A 47 4.26 -15.90 -17.71
CA ALA A 47 3.48 -17.12 -17.94
C ALA A 47 2.86 -17.59 -16.63
N GLN A 48 1.67 -18.21 -16.68
CA GLN A 48 0.93 -18.64 -15.50
C GLN A 48 1.78 -19.54 -14.60
N LEU A 49 2.49 -20.52 -15.17
CA LEU A 49 3.41 -21.41 -14.43
C LEU A 49 4.45 -20.63 -13.62
N GLN A 50 5.00 -19.53 -14.17
CA GLN A 50 5.96 -18.70 -13.43
C GLN A 50 5.28 -17.96 -12.27
N VAL A 51 4.05 -17.47 -12.47
CA VAL A 51 3.28 -16.82 -11.41
C VAL A 51 2.97 -17.81 -10.30
N ASP A 52 2.62 -19.05 -10.63
CA ASP A 52 2.33 -20.11 -9.66
C ASP A 52 3.59 -20.48 -8.87
N THR A 53 4.72 -20.73 -9.54
CA THR A 53 6.00 -21.01 -8.86
C THR A 53 6.39 -19.89 -7.89
N TYR A 54 6.33 -18.63 -8.32
CA TYR A 54 6.63 -17.51 -7.42
C TYR A 54 5.59 -17.32 -6.32
N SER A 55 4.35 -17.74 -6.55
CA SER A 55 3.30 -17.71 -5.52
C SER A 55 3.56 -18.75 -4.45
N ASP A 56 3.96 -19.97 -4.83
CA ASP A 56 4.31 -21.04 -3.90
C ASP A 56 5.52 -20.66 -3.03
N ASP A 57 6.48 -19.91 -3.59
CA ASP A 57 7.64 -19.42 -2.84
C ASP A 57 7.30 -18.37 -1.77
N ILE A 58 6.22 -17.60 -1.94
CA ILE A 58 5.97 -16.39 -1.14
C ILE A 58 4.67 -16.38 -0.34
N ALA A 59 3.64 -17.11 -0.78
CA ALA A 59 2.34 -17.12 -0.11
C ALA A 59 2.50 -17.54 1.35
N ASP A 60 1.72 -16.90 2.24
CA ASP A 60 1.78 -17.11 3.69
C ASP A 60 3.11 -16.77 4.38
N THR A 61 4.11 -16.26 3.64
CA THR A 61 5.35 -15.77 4.23
C THR A 61 5.04 -14.60 5.17
N LEU A 62 5.54 -14.69 6.40
CA LEU A 62 5.46 -13.61 7.37
C LEU A 62 6.53 -12.55 7.05
N LEU A 63 6.09 -11.34 6.74
CA LEU A 63 6.96 -10.19 6.49
C LEU A 63 6.92 -9.23 7.67
N HIS A 64 8.10 -8.75 8.07
CA HIS A 64 8.26 -7.81 9.19
C HIS A 64 8.41 -6.39 8.68
N PHE A 65 7.66 -5.45 9.25
CA PHE A 65 7.74 -4.03 8.96
C PHE A 65 8.30 -3.28 10.16
N SER A 66 9.55 -2.82 10.04
CA SER A 66 10.33 -2.33 11.19
C SER A 66 10.30 -0.83 11.38
N LYS A 67 9.97 -0.05 10.34
CA LYS A 67 9.97 1.42 10.42
C LYS A 67 9.16 2.10 9.34
N VAL A 68 8.81 3.36 9.62
CA VAL A 68 8.40 4.34 8.61
C VAL A 68 9.63 4.83 7.85
N GLY A 69 9.54 4.90 6.53
CA GLY A 69 10.57 5.43 5.65
C GLY A 69 10.01 6.45 4.68
N ASN A 70 10.92 7.14 4.00
CA ASN A 70 10.60 8.11 2.96
C ASN A 70 11.67 8.08 1.85
N PHE A 71 11.39 8.78 0.75
CA PHE A 71 12.35 9.05 -0.33
C PHE A 71 12.62 10.55 -0.52
N PHE A 72 12.53 11.36 0.54
CA PHE A 72 12.68 12.81 0.48
C PHE A 72 14.05 13.23 -0.08
N ASP A 73 15.11 12.52 0.29
CA ASP A 73 16.48 12.77 -0.18
C ASP A 73 16.66 12.50 -1.70
N TYR A 74 15.71 11.84 -2.33
CA TYR A 74 15.68 11.59 -3.77
C TYR A 74 14.73 12.56 -4.51
N GLY A 75 14.29 13.63 -3.86
CA GLY A 75 13.34 14.60 -4.43
C GLY A 75 11.92 14.08 -4.60
N GLN A 76 11.60 12.92 -4.01
CA GLN A 76 10.27 12.33 -4.03
C GLN A 76 9.57 12.60 -2.71
N ASN A 77 8.26 12.83 -2.73
CA ASN A 77 7.47 12.99 -1.51
C ASN A 77 6.94 11.65 -0.98
N THR A 78 7.58 10.53 -1.32
CA THR A 78 7.07 9.19 -0.98
C THR A 78 7.19 8.91 0.52
N VAL A 79 6.12 8.43 1.12
CA VAL A 79 6.08 7.90 2.51
C VAL A 79 5.63 6.44 2.48
N PHE A 80 6.35 5.59 3.20
CA PHE A 80 6.13 4.14 3.16
C PHE A 80 6.43 3.45 4.49
N PHE A 81 5.91 2.24 4.65
CA PHE A 81 6.40 1.30 5.67
C PHE A 81 7.46 0.39 5.05
N LYS A 82 8.64 0.36 5.67
CA LYS A 82 9.77 -0.45 5.23
C LYS A 82 9.53 -1.89 5.66
N CYS A 83 9.56 -2.81 4.69
CA CYS A 83 9.67 -4.24 4.96
C CYS A 83 11.15 -4.57 5.17
N ASP A 84 11.43 -5.39 6.16
CA ASP A 84 12.77 -5.89 6.40
C ASP A 84 13.17 -6.96 5.40
N ASP A 85 14.45 -7.32 5.48
CA ASP A 85 15.00 -8.35 4.62
C ASP A 85 14.34 -9.70 4.88
N ASN A 86 13.98 -10.40 3.82
CA ASN A 86 13.32 -11.70 3.89
C ASN A 86 13.79 -12.60 2.73
N HIS A 87 14.17 -13.82 3.08
CA HIS A 87 14.74 -14.79 2.13
C HIS A 87 13.78 -15.14 0.99
N ASN A 88 12.51 -15.46 1.29
CA ASN A 88 11.51 -15.80 0.27
C ASN A 88 11.19 -14.59 -0.63
N LEU A 89 11.11 -13.40 -0.04
CA LEU A 89 10.90 -12.16 -0.79
C LEU A 89 12.04 -11.88 -1.78
N ARG A 90 13.29 -12.18 -1.39
CA ARG A 90 14.45 -12.06 -2.29
C ARG A 90 14.39 -13.03 -3.48
N LYS A 91 13.94 -14.27 -3.28
CA LYS A 91 13.82 -15.27 -4.37
C LYS A 91 12.95 -14.75 -5.52
N ILE A 92 11.85 -14.09 -5.17
CA ILE A 92 10.91 -13.60 -6.18
C ILE A 92 11.25 -12.19 -6.67
N TRP A 93 12.16 -11.46 -6.01
CA TRP A 93 12.44 -10.06 -6.32
C TRP A 93 13.08 -9.89 -7.70
N ASN A 94 12.45 -9.07 -8.54
CA ASN A 94 13.00 -8.75 -9.85
C ASN A 94 12.51 -7.38 -10.33
N LYS A 95 13.16 -6.33 -9.82
CA LYS A 95 12.93 -4.95 -10.23
C LYS A 95 13.96 -4.49 -11.25
N ARG A 96 13.78 -4.86 -12.53
CA ARG A 96 14.68 -4.49 -13.64
C ARG A 96 14.69 -2.96 -13.82
N GLY A 97 15.64 -2.29 -13.16
CA GLY A 97 15.75 -0.82 -13.14
C GLY A 97 15.94 -0.21 -11.75
N TYR A 98 15.72 -0.97 -10.68
CA TYR A 98 15.97 -0.54 -9.30
C TYR A 98 17.05 -1.44 -8.70
N LYS A 99 18.24 -0.90 -8.44
CA LYS A 99 19.42 -1.68 -8.02
C LYS A 99 19.31 -2.23 -6.59
N ASP A 100 18.51 -1.58 -5.75
CA ASP A 100 18.44 -1.92 -4.33
C ASP A 100 17.25 -2.80 -3.98
N PHE A 101 17.49 -3.78 -3.10
CA PHE A 101 16.42 -4.53 -2.44
C PHE A 101 15.80 -3.68 -1.33
N LYS A 102 14.78 -2.89 -1.68
CA LYS A 102 14.03 -2.00 -0.78
C LYS A 102 12.54 -2.36 -0.80
N PRO A 103 12.12 -3.50 -0.22
CA PRO A 103 10.71 -3.84 -0.15
C PRO A 103 9.99 -2.88 0.81
N HIS A 104 8.83 -2.37 0.38
CA HIS A 104 8.06 -1.41 1.14
C HIS A 104 6.60 -1.40 0.69
N ILE A 105 5.72 -0.89 1.55
CA ILE A 105 4.34 -0.53 1.23
C ILE A 105 4.25 0.99 1.16
N THR A 106 4.00 1.52 -0.03
CA THR A 106 3.81 2.96 -0.25
C THR A 106 2.44 3.40 0.22
N LEU A 107 2.41 4.37 1.13
CA LEU A 107 1.19 4.98 1.67
C LEU A 107 0.85 6.29 0.97
N TYR A 108 1.87 7.06 0.62
CA TYR A 108 1.76 8.34 -0.08
C TYR A 108 2.88 8.48 -1.10
N ASP A 109 2.56 9.04 -2.26
CA ASP A 109 3.50 9.37 -3.34
C ASP A 109 2.95 10.52 -4.20
N GLY A 110 2.54 11.60 -3.52
CA GLY A 110 1.88 12.76 -4.14
C GLY A 110 2.81 13.96 -4.36
N THR A 111 2.23 15.06 -4.80
CA THR A 111 2.99 16.29 -5.13
C THR A 111 3.15 17.25 -3.95
N ASP A 112 2.39 17.07 -2.86
CA ASP A 112 2.44 17.94 -1.69
C ASP A 112 3.55 17.50 -0.73
N LYS A 113 4.66 18.24 -0.79
CA LYS A 113 5.83 18.02 0.08
C LYS A 113 5.53 18.28 1.55
N ASN A 114 4.73 19.32 1.86
CA ASN A 114 4.45 19.70 3.24
C ASN A 114 3.57 18.65 3.91
N PHE A 115 2.55 18.18 3.18
CA PHE A 115 1.73 17.06 3.62
C PHE A 115 2.58 15.81 3.87
N ALA A 116 3.48 15.46 2.95
CA ALA A 116 4.33 14.28 3.08
C ALA A 116 5.22 14.32 4.34
N LEU A 117 5.81 15.47 4.65
CA LEU A 117 6.62 15.68 5.86
C LEU A 117 5.77 15.46 7.12
N LYS A 118 4.59 16.10 7.19
CA LYS A 118 3.67 15.95 8.34
C LYS A 118 3.18 14.52 8.48
N LEU A 119 2.85 13.86 7.38
CA LEU A 119 2.44 12.46 7.36
C LEU A 119 3.55 11.54 7.88
N PHE A 120 4.78 11.74 7.41
CA PHE A 120 5.93 10.97 7.87
C PHE A 120 6.14 11.13 9.39
N ASP A 121 6.13 12.36 9.89
CA ASP A 121 6.31 12.66 11.31
C ASP A 121 5.19 12.05 12.16
N LYS A 122 3.94 12.20 11.73
CA LYS A 122 2.76 11.64 12.41
C LYS A 122 2.81 10.11 12.48
N LEU A 123 3.13 9.44 11.37
CA LEU A 123 3.26 7.98 11.34
C LEU A 123 4.42 7.50 12.20
N LYS A 124 5.56 8.20 12.15
CA LYS A 124 6.77 7.85 12.91
C LYS A 124 6.56 7.94 14.42
N GLN A 125 5.86 8.97 14.89
CA GLN A 125 5.62 9.19 16.33
C GLN A 125 4.88 8.02 17.00
N GLY A 126 3.95 7.38 16.28
CA GLY A 126 3.13 6.27 16.80
C GLY A 126 3.44 4.92 16.15
N PHE A 127 4.59 4.76 15.50
CA PHE A 127 4.91 3.52 14.81
C PHE A 127 5.30 2.42 15.80
N GLN A 128 4.68 1.26 15.69
CA GLN A 128 5.17 0.02 16.27
C GLN A 128 5.42 -0.98 15.13
N PRO A 129 6.54 -1.72 15.19
CA PRO A 129 6.78 -2.80 14.23
C PRO A 129 5.63 -3.81 14.23
N PHE A 130 5.31 -4.33 13.05
CA PHE A 130 4.25 -5.31 12.89
C PHE A 130 4.62 -6.34 11.84
N ASP A 131 4.02 -7.52 11.98
CA ASP A 131 4.17 -8.61 11.02
C ASP A 131 2.91 -8.77 10.20
N CYS A 132 3.07 -9.17 8.94
CA CYS A 132 1.95 -9.46 8.05
C CYS A 132 2.28 -10.63 7.15
N LYS A 133 1.38 -11.62 7.10
CA LYS A 133 1.40 -12.63 6.04
C LYS A 133 0.98 -12.00 4.72
N VAL A 134 1.57 -12.45 3.62
CA VAL A 134 1.22 -12.00 2.27
C VAL A 134 0.47 -13.06 1.48
N ASP A 135 -0.38 -12.59 0.57
CA ASP A 135 -1.05 -13.43 -0.41
C ASP A 135 -0.11 -13.87 -1.53
N LYS A 136 -0.63 -14.72 -2.42
CA LYS A 136 0.01 -15.12 -3.68
C LYS A 136 0.39 -13.92 -4.55
N LEU A 137 1.34 -14.15 -5.46
CA LEU A 137 1.78 -13.14 -6.41
C LEU A 137 0.60 -12.68 -7.28
N SER A 138 0.37 -11.38 -7.31
CA SER A 138 -0.77 -10.79 -8.03
C SER A 138 -0.28 -9.86 -9.13
N TYR A 139 -0.94 -9.91 -10.29
CA TYR A 139 -0.70 -8.96 -11.36
C TYR A 139 -1.26 -7.59 -10.98
N LEU A 140 -0.45 -6.54 -11.14
CA LEU A 140 -0.89 -5.17 -10.97
C LEU A 140 -1.39 -4.64 -12.31
N GLU A 141 -2.71 -4.43 -12.39
CA GLU A 141 -3.33 -3.85 -13.56
C GLU A 141 -2.72 -2.47 -13.88
N PRO A 142 -2.31 -2.23 -15.13
CA PRO A 142 -1.63 -1.00 -15.50
C PRO A 142 -2.61 0.18 -15.50
N LYS A 143 -2.05 1.38 -15.40
CA LYS A 143 -2.81 2.62 -15.57
C LYS A 143 -3.42 2.65 -16.99
N PRO A 144 -4.76 2.80 -17.14
CA PRO A 144 -5.39 3.08 -18.43
C PRO A 144 -4.79 4.32 -19.10
N SER A 145 -4.77 4.36 -20.43
CA SER A 145 -4.28 5.53 -21.18
C SER A 145 -5.31 6.65 -21.31
N ASP A 146 -6.60 6.33 -21.19
CA ASP A 146 -7.69 7.20 -21.63
C ASP A 146 -8.46 7.81 -20.45
N GLY A 147 -8.82 9.09 -20.55
CA GLY A 147 -9.35 9.89 -19.43
C GLY A 147 -10.65 9.37 -18.81
N ASP A 148 -11.58 8.88 -19.63
CA ASP A 148 -12.87 8.38 -19.15
C ASP A 148 -12.76 6.98 -18.55
N GLU A 149 -11.93 6.11 -19.15
CA GLU A 149 -11.56 4.82 -18.57
C GLU A 149 -10.83 5.01 -17.23
N MET A 150 -10.03 6.07 -17.10
CA MET A 150 -9.32 6.40 -15.87
C MET A 150 -10.27 6.74 -14.72
N GLU A 151 -11.41 7.40 -14.98
CA GLU A 151 -12.37 7.72 -13.93
C GLU A 151 -13.20 6.50 -13.51
N PHE A 152 -13.68 5.72 -14.48
CA PHE A 152 -14.36 4.44 -14.23
C PHE A 152 -13.46 3.46 -13.45
N TYR A 153 -12.21 3.32 -13.88
CA TYR A 153 -11.21 2.47 -13.23
C TYR A 153 -10.91 2.94 -11.79
N ARG A 154 -10.81 4.25 -11.56
CA ARG A 154 -10.68 4.81 -10.19
C ARG A 154 -11.90 4.48 -9.33
N HIS A 155 -13.10 4.55 -9.89
CA HIS A 155 -14.33 4.27 -9.15
C HIS A 155 -14.42 2.80 -8.75
N ARG A 156 -14.18 1.88 -9.70
CA ARG A 156 -14.22 0.43 -9.46
C ARG A 156 -13.22 -0.02 -8.40
N LEU A 157 -11.96 0.42 -8.51
CA LEU A 157 -10.91 -0.02 -7.57
C LEU A 157 -11.11 0.56 -6.17
N LYS A 158 -11.76 1.72 -6.07
CA LYS A 158 -12.15 2.28 -4.78
C LYS A 158 -13.22 1.43 -4.09
N GLN A 159 -14.19 0.93 -4.83
CA GLN A 159 -15.22 0.04 -4.28
C GLN A 159 -14.69 -1.37 -3.99
N GLU A 160 -13.79 -1.90 -4.81
CA GLU A 160 -13.26 -3.26 -4.66
C GLU A 160 -12.18 -3.37 -3.57
N PHE A 161 -11.38 -2.33 -3.34
CA PHE A 161 -10.24 -2.40 -2.43
C PHE A 161 -10.45 -1.70 -1.08
N PHE A 162 -11.34 -0.72 -0.99
CA PHE A 162 -11.49 0.08 0.22
C PHE A 162 -12.80 -0.25 0.90
N ASN A 163 -12.68 -0.82 2.10
CA ASN A 163 -13.82 -1.04 2.97
C ASN A 163 -14.14 0.26 3.71
N PHE A 164 -15.08 1.06 3.20
CA PHE A 164 -15.47 2.32 3.82
C PHE A 164 -16.13 2.14 5.20
N GLU A 165 -16.81 1.02 5.44
CA GLU A 165 -17.34 0.67 6.77
C GLU A 165 -16.23 0.54 7.82
N TYR A 166 -14.98 0.25 7.40
CA TYR A 166 -13.85 0.18 8.32
C TYR A 166 -13.56 1.51 9.04
N PHE A 167 -13.89 2.65 8.39
CA PHE A 167 -13.79 3.95 9.06
C PHE A 167 -14.80 4.06 10.20
N LYS A 168 -16.01 3.55 10.02
CA LYS A 168 -17.03 3.53 11.07
C LYS A 168 -16.58 2.65 12.24
N ASP A 169 -16.06 1.47 11.95
CA ASP A 169 -15.59 0.53 12.98
C ASP A 169 -14.45 1.10 13.84
N VAL A 170 -13.50 1.81 13.23
CA VAL A 170 -12.27 2.26 13.91
C VAL A 170 -12.36 3.69 14.43
N LEU A 171 -12.99 4.58 13.67
CA LEU A 171 -13.01 6.01 13.92
C LEU A 171 -14.39 6.51 14.38
N ASN A 172 -15.42 5.65 14.37
CA ASN A 172 -16.81 6.01 14.65
C ASN A 172 -17.33 7.15 13.77
N ILE A 173 -16.93 7.15 12.50
CA ILE A 173 -17.37 8.12 11.49
C ILE A 173 -17.74 7.40 10.19
N ASP A 174 -18.79 7.88 9.55
CA ASP A 174 -19.19 7.42 8.23
C ASP A 174 -18.45 8.25 7.17
N LEU A 175 -17.50 7.61 6.50
CA LEU A 175 -16.72 8.21 5.42
C LEU A 175 -16.99 7.49 4.10
N ASP A 176 -17.21 8.28 3.06
CA ASP A 176 -17.20 7.86 1.68
C ASP A 176 -16.12 8.65 0.91
N LYS A 177 -16.05 8.42 -0.41
CA LYS A 177 -15.11 9.09 -1.29
C LYS A 177 -15.22 10.63 -1.25
N GLU A 178 -16.44 11.17 -1.27
CA GLU A 178 -16.65 12.62 -1.34
C GLU A 178 -16.40 13.27 0.02
N LYS A 179 -16.78 12.59 1.11
CA LYS A 179 -16.43 13.02 2.46
C LYS A 179 -14.92 13.06 2.66
N ILE A 180 -14.16 12.05 2.22
CA ILE A 180 -12.68 12.01 2.34
C ILE A 180 -12.01 13.22 1.67
N LYS A 181 -12.51 13.66 0.52
CA LYS A 181 -11.98 14.85 -0.18
C LYS A 181 -12.17 16.13 0.63
N ALA A 182 -13.28 16.22 1.35
CA ALA A 182 -13.65 17.40 2.14
C ALA A 182 -12.95 17.47 3.50
N ILE A 183 -12.31 16.40 3.96
CA ILE A 183 -11.55 16.40 5.23
C ILE A 183 -10.31 17.29 5.07
N ASP A 184 -10.14 18.25 5.97
CA ASP A 184 -8.91 19.03 6.03
C ASP A 184 -7.71 18.17 6.48
N GLU A 185 -6.53 18.72 6.23
CA GLU A 185 -5.27 18.04 6.50
C GLU A 185 -5.11 17.58 7.96
N SER A 186 -5.50 18.43 8.93
CA SER A 186 -5.30 18.12 10.34
C SER A 186 -6.11 16.90 10.75
N HIS A 187 -7.39 16.86 10.36
CA HIS A 187 -8.26 15.72 10.61
C HIS A 187 -7.80 14.46 9.87
N LYS A 188 -7.30 14.57 8.62
CA LYS A 188 -6.70 13.43 7.89
C LYS A 188 -5.55 12.82 8.68
N LEU A 189 -4.61 13.64 9.16
CA LEU A 189 -3.45 13.17 9.93
C LEU A 189 -3.86 12.50 11.25
N ASP A 190 -4.89 13.02 11.93
CA ASP A 190 -5.41 12.41 13.15
C ASP A 190 -6.10 11.07 12.90
N TYR A 191 -6.89 10.96 11.83
CA TYR A 191 -7.50 9.69 11.42
C TYR A 191 -6.45 8.66 11.02
N ILE A 192 -5.44 9.07 10.25
CA ILE A 192 -4.31 8.21 9.89
C ILE A 192 -3.59 7.68 11.14
N SER A 193 -3.34 8.55 12.13
CA SER A 193 -2.72 8.14 13.39
C SER A 193 -3.54 7.07 14.13
N LYS A 194 -4.86 7.21 14.19
CA LYS A 194 -5.77 6.23 14.81
C LYS A 194 -5.78 4.90 14.05
N LEU A 195 -5.81 4.95 12.72
CA LEU A 195 -5.77 3.76 11.86
C LEU A 195 -4.43 3.03 11.95
N ASN A 196 -3.32 3.75 12.07
CA ASN A 196 -1.97 3.19 12.24
C ASN A 196 -1.91 2.25 13.47
N THR A 197 -2.60 2.59 14.55
CA THR A 197 -2.68 1.73 15.75
C THR A 197 -3.30 0.36 15.48
N GLN A 198 -4.15 0.24 14.46
CA GLN A 198 -4.80 -1.01 14.10
C GLN A 198 -3.87 -1.98 13.39
N LEU A 199 -2.62 -1.62 13.05
CA LEU A 199 -1.67 -2.54 12.43
C LEU A 199 -1.08 -3.53 13.45
N TYR A 200 -0.90 -3.08 14.69
CA TYR A 200 -0.18 -3.81 15.73
C TYR A 200 -1.03 -4.15 16.96
N LYS A 201 -2.33 -3.84 16.96
CA LYS A 201 -3.24 -4.41 17.98
C LYS A 201 -3.18 -5.93 17.93
N LYS A 202 -2.90 -6.56 19.06
CA LYS A 202 -3.11 -8.01 19.20
C LYS A 202 -4.61 -8.27 19.17
N VAL A 203 -5.04 -9.23 18.33
CA VAL A 203 -6.39 -9.74 18.43
C VAL A 203 -6.42 -10.55 19.73
N SER A 204 -7.19 -10.10 20.72
CA SER A 204 -7.51 -10.94 21.86
C SER A 204 -8.27 -12.14 21.32
N VAL A 205 -7.68 -13.33 21.45
CA VAL A 205 -8.34 -14.61 21.16
C VAL A 205 -9.36 -14.89 22.24
#